data_AF-A0A4Y2TWS7-F1
#
_entry.id   AF-A0A4Y2TWS7-F1
#
_cell.length_a   1.000
_cell.length_b   1.000
_cell.length_c   1.000
_cell.angle_alpha   90.00
_cell.angle_beta   90.00
_cell.angle_gamma   90.00
#
_symmetry.space_group_name_H-M   'P 1'
#
loop_
_entity.id
_entity.type
_entity.pdbx_description
1 polymer ?
#
loop_
_entity_poly.entity_id
_entity_poly.type
_entity_poly.pdbx_seq_one_letter_code
_entity_poly.pdbx_strand_id
1 'polypeptide(L)'
;MALASLKLYENNYPENFKVAFIINTPSFFHCLFNMFKPLLSENTCERLKIYGNSGWKEAILEHIDADLLPVTYGGTRTDPDGDPSCPSLVKVINPIPKELYLKNMNTLSEDDENVRKIAVGPRSKCSIHLKVDVPGSTVGWQVECPRYDIKMYLVYAEGTRREMVAKPVTVSCDFGSETGCYLAERTGIYSLVLDNSYSIFRAKQILCKVYVTAYTSKISHVFKTVLSENNNS
;
A
#
# COMPACT_ATOMS: atom_id res chain seq x y z
N MET A 1 7.95 -10.12 -1.37
CA MET A 1 8.10 -10.18 -2.84
C MET A 1 8.43 -8.81 -3.44
N ALA A 2 7.50 -7.84 -3.52
CA ALA A 2 7.77 -6.53 -4.17
C ALA A 2 8.99 -5.76 -3.63
N LEU A 3 9.17 -5.70 -2.30
CA LEU A 3 10.32 -5.03 -1.66
C LEU A 3 11.67 -5.65 -2.02
N ALA A 4 11.72 -6.98 -2.16
CA ALA A 4 12.93 -7.70 -2.53
C ALA A 4 13.26 -7.52 -4.01
N SER A 5 12.25 -7.52 -4.88
CA SER A 5 12.40 -7.24 -6.32
C SER A 5 12.92 -5.83 -6.56
N LEU A 6 12.40 -4.83 -5.84
CA LEU A 6 12.85 -3.44 -5.97
C LEU A 6 14.30 -3.25 -5.52
N LYS A 7 14.68 -3.83 -4.37
CA LYS A 7 16.06 -3.84 -3.90
C LYS A 7 17.00 -4.54 -4.89
N LEU A 8 16.58 -5.67 -5.45
CA LEU A 8 17.38 -6.40 -6.44
C LEU A 8 17.56 -5.55 -7.70
N TYR A 9 16.52 -4.88 -8.16
CA TYR A 9 16.57 -4.01 -9.33
C TYR A 9 17.53 -2.84 -9.12
N GLU A 10 17.38 -2.05 -8.05
CA GLU A 10 18.26 -0.92 -7.76
C GLU A 10 19.73 -1.34 -7.60
N ASN A 11 19.99 -2.50 -6.99
CA ASN A 11 21.36 -2.97 -6.76
C ASN A 11 22.06 -3.52 -8.01
N ASN A 12 21.31 -4.07 -8.97
CA ASN A 12 21.89 -4.73 -10.16
C ASN A 12 21.73 -3.92 -11.45
N TYR A 13 20.78 -2.98 -11.47
CA TYR A 13 20.43 -2.16 -12.63
C TYR A 13 20.37 -0.67 -12.26
N PRO A 14 21.41 -0.10 -11.62
CA PRO A 14 21.39 1.33 -11.31
C PRO A 14 21.19 2.15 -12.59
N GLU A 15 20.29 3.13 -12.53
CA GLU A 15 20.09 4.17 -13.57
C GLU A 15 19.47 3.74 -14.92
N ASN A 16 18.80 2.58 -15.02
CA ASN A 16 18.36 2.06 -16.32
C ASN A 16 17.15 2.75 -16.98
N PHE A 17 16.41 3.63 -16.29
CA PHE A 17 15.28 4.34 -16.89
C PHE A 17 15.53 5.86 -16.94
N LYS A 18 15.09 6.48 -18.03
CA LYS A 18 15.21 7.92 -18.29
C LYS A 18 14.20 8.74 -17.46
N VAL A 19 12.95 8.29 -17.43
CA VAL A 19 11.84 8.89 -16.68
C VAL A 19 10.78 7.82 -16.43
N ALA A 20 10.10 7.88 -15.28
CA ALA A 20 8.98 7.00 -14.97
C ALA A 20 7.76 7.83 -14.55
N PHE A 21 6.65 7.61 -15.25
CA PHE A 21 5.40 8.31 -15.02
C PHE A 21 4.46 7.45 -14.17
N ILE A 22 4.01 8.00 -13.05
CA ILE A 22 2.97 7.39 -12.22
C ILE A 22 1.73 8.25 -12.37
N ILE A 23 0.69 7.71 -13.00
CA ILE A 23 -0.51 8.46 -13.40
C ILE A 23 -1.74 7.98 -12.62
N ASN A 24 -2.78 8.81 -12.58
CA ASN A 24 -4.04 8.52 -11.89
C ASN A 24 -3.82 8.12 -10.42
N THR A 25 -2.86 8.76 -9.74
CA THR A 25 -2.52 8.37 -8.37
C THR A 25 -3.63 8.75 -7.39
N PRO A 26 -4.19 7.78 -6.64
CA PRO A 26 -5.15 8.07 -5.58
C PRO A 26 -4.44 8.74 -4.40
N SER A 27 -5.21 9.39 -3.51
CA SER A 27 -4.68 10.13 -2.35
C SER A 27 -3.80 9.28 -1.41
N PHE A 28 -4.04 7.97 -1.33
CA PHE A 28 -3.23 7.05 -0.51
C PHE A 28 -1.87 6.68 -1.14
N PHE A 29 -1.63 7.01 -2.42
CA PHE A 29 -0.38 6.67 -3.12
C PHE A 29 0.86 7.23 -2.40
N HIS A 30 0.72 8.41 -1.78
CA HIS A 30 1.79 9.00 -0.98
C HIS A 30 2.27 8.10 0.16
N CYS A 31 1.34 7.41 0.82
CA CYS A 31 1.66 6.44 1.88
C CYS A 31 2.47 5.27 1.32
N LEU A 32 2.03 4.73 0.19
CA LEU A 32 2.69 3.62 -0.49
C LEU A 32 4.09 4.03 -0.94
N PHE A 33 4.24 5.19 -1.57
CA PHE A 33 5.53 5.71 -2.02
C PHE A 33 6.51 5.92 -0.85
N ASN A 34 6.05 6.46 0.28
CA ASN A 34 6.89 6.65 1.47
C ASN A 34 7.45 5.32 2.03
N MET A 35 6.71 4.22 1.87
CA MET A 35 7.19 2.89 2.29
C MET A 35 8.31 2.37 1.38
N PHE A 36 8.26 2.67 0.07
CA PHE A 36 9.25 2.23 -0.91
C PHE A 36 10.43 3.18 -1.07
N LYS A 37 10.25 4.47 -0.79
CA LYS A 37 11.27 5.52 -0.97
C LYS A 37 12.63 5.20 -0.34
N PRO A 38 12.75 4.62 0.87
CA PRO A 38 14.06 4.25 1.45
C PRO A 38 14.84 3.20 0.63
N LEU A 39 14.18 2.56 -0.33
CA LEU A 39 14.79 1.54 -1.21
C LEU A 39 15.21 2.12 -2.56
N LEU A 40 14.84 3.35 -2.87
CA LEU A 40 15.13 4.02 -4.13
C LEU A 40 16.30 4.99 -3.93
N SER A 41 17.21 5.05 -4.90
CA SER A 41 18.23 6.11 -4.92
C SER A 41 17.60 7.50 -5.11
N GLU A 42 18.33 8.56 -4.72
CA GLU A 42 17.90 9.95 -4.91
C GLU A 42 17.67 10.27 -6.40
N ASN A 43 18.59 9.83 -7.26
CA ASN A 43 18.49 9.93 -8.71
C ASN A 43 17.27 9.17 -9.29
N THR A 44 16.94 7.98 -8.74
CA THR A 44 15.70 7.26 -9.12
C THR A 44 14.47 8.08 -8.75
N CYS A 45 14.47 8.71 -7.57
CA CYS A 45 13.36 9.55 -7.11
C CYS A 45 13.18 10.81 -7.95
N GLU A 46 14.25 11.46 -8.40
CA GLU A 46 14.20 12.64 -9.27
C GLU A 46 13.61 12.33 -10.65
N ARG A 47 13.76 11.09 -11.13
CA ARG A 47 13.22 10.65 -12.43
C ARG A 47 11.77 10.17 -12.36
N LEU A 48 11.16 10.14 -11.17
CA LEU A 48 9.75 9.77 -10.99
C LEU A 48 8.84 11.00 -11.09
N LYS A 49 7.95 11.02 -12.08
CA LYS A 49 6.92 12.05 -12.24
C LYS A 49 5.57 11.50 -11.83
N ILE A 50 5.01 12.04 -10.75
CA ILE A 50 3.77 11.56 -10.12
C ILE A 50 2.64 12.54 -10.44
N TYR A 51 1.56 12.03 -11.03
CA TYR A 51 0.40 12.81 -11.44
C TYR A 51 -0.89 12.21 -10.87
N GLY A 52 -1.81 13.11 -10.49
CA GLY A 52 -3.19 12.78 -10.20
C GLY A 52 -3.98 12.50 -11.48
N ASN A 53 -5.16 13.11 -11.61
CA ASN A 53 -6.08 12.80 -12.72
C ASN A 53 -5.85 13.64 -13.99
N SER A 54 -5.00 14.66 -13.95
CA SER A 54 -4.79 15.63 -15.05
C SER A 54 -3.31 15.97 -15.26
N GLY A 55 -2.97 16.54 -16.41
CA GLY A 55 -1.62 17.03 -16.76
C GLY A 55 -0.61 15.94 -17.14
N TRP A 56 -0.94 14.67 -16.92
CA TRP A 56 -0.04 13.56 -17.21
C TRP A 56 0.04 13.21 -18.69
N LYS A 57 -1.01 13.47 -19.47
CA LYS A 57 -1.05 13.12 -20.90
C LYS A 57 -0.06 13.99 -21.68
N GLU A 58 -0.11 15.28 -21.44
CA GLU A 58 0.76 16.28 -22.05
C GLU A 58 2.22 15.98 -21.71
N ALA A 59 2.51 15.71 -20.44
CA ALA A 59 3.86 15.39 -19.99
C ALA A 59 4.43 14.09 -20.57
N ILE A 60 3.59 13.07 -20.82
CA ILE A 60 4.05 11.85 -21.51
C ILE A 60 4.33 12.13 -22.99
N LEU A 61 3.48 12.93 -23.65
CA LEU A 61 3.64 13.27 -25.07
C LEU A 61 4.87 14.13 -25.37
N GLU A 62 5.43 14.82 -24.38
CA GLU A 62 6.76 15.45 -24.50
C GLU A 62 7.91 14.44 -24.68
N HIS A 63 7.68 13.17 -24.29
CA HIS A 63 8.71 12.13 -24.25
C HIS A 63 8.44 11.00 -25.25
N ILE A 64 7.19 10.83 -25.68
CA ILE A 64 6.74 9.73 -26.56
C ILE A 64 5.80 10.31 -27.61
N ASP A 65 6.07 10.02 -28.89
CA ASP A 65 5.21 10.44 -29.99
C ASP A 65 3.80 9.82 -29.88
N ALA A 66 2.78 10.61 -30.24
CA ALA A 66 1.38 10.24 -30.03
C ALA A 66 0.98 8.95 -30.77
N ASP A 67 1.54 8.69 -31.95
CA ASP A 67 1.27 7.52 -32.79
C ASP A 67 1.85 6.21 -32.25
N LEU A 68 2.81 6.31 -31.33
CA LEU A 68 3.41 5.17 -30.63
C LEU A 68 2.69 4.84 -29.32
N LEU A 69 1.96 5.80 -28.76
CA LEU A 69 1.32 5.68 -27.45
C LEU A 69 -0.16 5.27 -27.58
N PRO A 70 -0.64 4.24 -26.85
CA PRO A 70 -2.06 3.86 -26.85
C PRO A 70 -2.98 5.02 -26.48
N VAL A 71 -4.17 5.06 -27.08
CA VAL A 71 -5.20 6.08 -26.79
C VAL A 71 -5.56 6.13 -25.31
N THR A 72 -5.60 4.99 -24.61
CA THR A 72 -5.84 4.93 -23.15
C THR A 72 -4.80 5.72 -22.34
N TYR A 73 -3.59 5.90 -22.87
CA TYR A 73 -2.52 6.69 -22.23
C TYR A 73 -2.33 8.07 -22.86
N GLY A 74 -3.29 8.55 -23.67
CA GLY A 74 -3.30 9.91 -24.22
C GLY A 74 -2.67 10.08 -25.60
N GLY A 75 -2.24 8.99 -26.25
CA GLY A 75 -1.80 9.02 -27.64
C GLY A 75 -2.92 8.77 -28.65
N THR A 76 -2.55 8.31 -29.85
CA THR A 76 -3.44 8.02 -30.97
C THR A 76 -3.31 6.58 -31.48
N ARG A 77 -2.45 5.76 -30.88
CA ARG A 77 -2.27 4.36 -31.28
C ARG A 77 -3.46 3.50 -30.88
N THR A 78 -3.95 2.70 -31.82
CA THR A 78 -4.92 1.62 -31.58
C THR A 78 -4.34 0.30 -32.05
N ASP A 79 -4.88 -0.81 -31.56
CA ASP A 79 -4.55 -2.13 -32.12
C ASP A 79 -5.12 -2.30 -33.54
N PRO A 80 -4.70 -3.35 -34.29
CA PRO A 80 -5.19 -3.61 -35.65
C PRO A 80 -6.71 -3.78 -35.76
N ASP A 81 -7.37 -4.15 -34.66
CA ASP A 81 -8.83 -4.28 -34.54
C ASP A 81 -9.52 -2.96 -34.10
N GLY A 82 -8.76 -1.89 -33.88
CA GLY A 82 -9.23 -0.60 -33.43
C GLY A 82 -9.34 -0.44 -31.91
N ASP A 83 -8.87 -1.39 -31.10
CA ASP A 83 -8.94 -1.27 -29.64
C ASP A 83 -8.00 -0.14 -29.13
N PRO A 84 -8.52 0.87 -28.39
CA PRO A 84 -7.74 2.01 -27.88
C PRO A 84 -6.78 1.66 -26.74
N SER A 85 -6.94 0.49 -26.12
CA SER A 85 -6.10 0.02 -25.00
C SER A 85 -4.86 -0.75 -25.45
N CYS A 86 -4.78 -1.09 -26.75
CA CYS A 86 -3.68 -1.83 -27.37
C CYS A 86 -3.26 -3.09 -26.57
N PRO A 87 -4.16 -4.07 -26.33
CA PRO A 87 -3.82 -5.30 -25.60
C PRO A 87 -2.67 -6.11 -26.23
N SER A 88 -2.41 -5.95 -27.53
CA SER A 88 -1.26 -6.56 -28.21
C SER A 88 0.08 -6.02 -27.72
N LEU A 89 0.12 -4.78 -27.24
CA LEU A 89 1.30 -4.08 -26.73
C LEU A 89 1.33 -4.07 -25.20
N VAL A 90 0.18 -3.81 -24.55
CA VAL A 90 0.07 -3.64 -23.11
C VAL A 90 -0.94 -4.64 -22.56
N LYS A 91 -0.43 -5.68 -21.90
CA LYS A 91 -1.29 -6.65 -21.23
C LYS A 91 -1.83 -6.09 -19.93
N VAL A 92 -3.12 -5.77 -19.89
CA VAL A 92 -3.82 -5.39 -18.66
C VAL A 92 -3.93 -6.61 -17.74
N ILE A 93 -3.48 -6.46 -16.49
CA ILE A 93 -3.56 -7.53 -15.50
C ILE A 93 -5.00 -7.58 -14.95
N ASN A 94 -5.66 -8.72 -15.13
CA ASN A 94 -6.97 -8.98 -14.53
C ASN A 94 -6.81 -9.66 -13.16
N PRO A 95 -7.82 -9.57 -12.26
CA PRO A 95 -7.82 -10.33 -11.03
C PRO A 95 -7.55 -11.80 -11.30
N ILE A 96 -6.57 -12.37 -10.58
CA ILE A 96 -6.22 -13.78 -10.73
C ILE A 96 -7.46 -14.61 -10.33
N PRO A 97 -7.91 -15.56 -11.18
CA PRO A 97 -8.98 -16.49 -10.82
C PRO A 97 -8.67 -17.23 -9.52
N LYS A 98 -9.66 -17.38 -8.64
CA LYS A 98 -9.46 -17.97 -7.29
C LYS A 98 -8.98 -19.42 -7.37
N GLU A 99 -9.29 -20.10 -8.46
CA GLU A 99 -8.89 -21.47 -8.75
C GLU A 99 -7.37 -21.60 -8.90
N LEU A 100 -6.68 -20.52 -9.26
CA LEU A 100 -5.22 -20.46 -9.40
C LEU A 100 -4.51 -20.04 -8.11
N TYR A 101 -5.24 -19.78 -7.02
CA TYR A 101 -4.62 -19.34 -5.77
C TYR A 101 -3.89 -20.52 -5.14
N LEU A 102 -2.57 -20.39 -5.04
CA LEU A 102 -1.78 -21.29 -4.22
C LEU A 102 -2.15 -21.03 -2.76
N LYS A 103 -2.63 -22.07 -2.06
CA LYS A 103 -2.82 -22.01 -0.62
C LYS A 103 -1.43 -21.90 0.04
N ASN A 104 -1.27 -20.98 1.00
CA ASN A 104 -0.14 -20.94 1.96
C ASN A 104 1.20 -20.31 1.51
N MET A 105 1.23 -19.16 0.80
CA MET A 105 2.51 -18.49 0.46
C MET A 105 2.89 -17.30 1.37
N ASN A 106 2.04 -16.88 2.30
CA ASN A 106 2.26 -15.67 3.09
C ASN A 106 1.88 -15.91 4.56
N THR A 107 2.60 -16.80 5.24
CA THR A 107 2.38 -17.13 6.66
C THR A 107 3.41 -16.45 7.56
N LEU A 108 2.98 -15.97 8.71
CA LEU A 108 3.83 -15.51 9.81
C LEU A 108 4.31 -16.72 10.63
N SER A 109 5.60 -16.74 10.94
CA SER A 109 6.16 -17.62 11.96
C SER A 109 6.18 -16.93 13.33
N GLU A 110 6.15 -17.72 14.41
CA GLU A 110 6.42 -17.21 15.76
C GLU A 110 7.88 -16.72 15.90
N ASP A 111 8.78 -17.24 15.07
CA ASP A 111 10.21 -16.91 15.07
C ASP A 111 10.53 -15.64 14.25
N ASP A 112 9.54 -15.10 13.52
CA ASP A 112 9.74 -13.90 12.71
C ASP A 112 9.94 -12.65 13.58
N GLU A 113 10.86 -11.79 13.16
CA GLU A 113 11.21 -10.59 13.92
C GLU A 113 10.00 -9.65 14.08
N ASN A 114 9.75 -9.22 15.32
CA ASN A 114 8.65 -8.35 15.74
C ASN A 114 7.24 -8.95 15.56
N VAL A 115 7.11 -10.27 15.49
CA VAL A 115 5.81 -10.96 15.58
C VAL A 115 5.40 -11.16 17.04
N ARG A 116 4.11 -10.96 17.31
CA ARG A 116 3.48 -11.17 18.62
C ARG A 116 2.36 -12.19 18.50
N LYS A 117 2.35 -13.13 19.43
CA LYS A 117 1.26 -14.09 19.61
C LYS A 117 0.24 -13.53 20.61
N ILE A 118 -1.01 -13.44 20.19
CA ILE A 118 -2.10 -12.87 20.99
C ILE A 118 -3.22 -13.90 21.11
N ALA A 119 -3.59 -14.20 22.36
CA ALA A 119 -4.76 -15.03 22.66
C ALA A 119 -5.99 -14.12 22.85
N VAL A 120 -6.99 -14.25 21.98
CA VAL A 120 -8.27 -13.55 22.10
C VAL A 120 -9.32 -14.54 22.57
N GLY A 121 -9.76 -14.40 23.83
CA GLY A 121 -10.77 -15.27 24.43
C GLY A 121 -12.12 -15.22 23.71
N PRO A 122 -13.02 -16.19 23.96
CA PRO A 122 -14.39 -16.15 23.45
C PRO A 122 -15.11 -14.90 23.98
N ARG A 123 -16.04 -14.35 23.20
CA ARG A 123 -16.84 -13.17 23.57
C ARG A 123 -16.02 -11.93 23.93
N SER A 124 -14.74 -11.89 23.56
CA SER A 124 -13.80 -10.83 23.95
C SER A 124 -13.21 -10.11 22.74
N LYS A 125 -12.56 -8.98 23.01
CA LYS A 125 -11.80 -8.20 22.03
C LYS A 125 -10.42 -7.87 22.59
N CYS A 126 -9.41 -7.86 21.73
CA CYS A 126 -8.09 -7.36 22.06
C CYS A 126 -7.80 -6.11 21.21
N SER A 127 -7.27 -5.06 21.81
CA SER A 127 -6.88 -3.83 21.10
C SER A 127 -5.39 -3.60 21.26
N ILE A 128 -4.68 -3.44 20.14
CA ILE A 128 -3.26 -3.11 20.11
C ILE A 128 -3.13 -1.62 19.82
N HIS A 129 -2.64 -0.85 20.78
CA HIS A 129 -2.54 0.60 20.68
C HIS A 129 -1.22 1.02 20.03
N LEU A 130 -1.32 1.87 19.00
CA LEU A 130 -0.23 2.41 18.21
C LEU A 130 -0.29 3.93 18.30
N LYS A 131 0.66 4.52 19.01
CA LYS A 131 0.76 5.97 19.16
C LYS A 131 1.40 6.56 17.91
N VAL A 132 0.74 7.55 17.31
CA VAL A 132 1.25 8.32 16.18
C VAL A 132 1.54 9.73 16.66
N ASP A 133 2.83 10.09 16.71
CA ASP A 133 3.29 11.40 17.16
C ASP A 133 3.43 12.43 16.03
N VAL A 134 3.52 11.96 14.78
CA VAL A 134 3.70 12.83 13.60
C VAL A 134 2.55 12.61 12.61
N PRO A 135 1.76 13.63 12.24
CA PRO A 135 0.78 13.53 11.17
C PRO A 135 1.41 13.11 9.85
N GLY A 136 0.71 12.30 9.07
CA GLY A 136 1.20 11.72 7.81
C GLY A 136 2.05 10.46 8.00
N SER A 137 2.23 9.98 9.24
CA SER A 137 2.86 8.68 9.51
C SER A 137 1.98 7.52 9.05
N THR A 138 2.57 6.35 8.82
CA THR A 138 1.85 5.16 8.36
C THR A 138 1.73 4.14 9.49
N VAL A 139 0.50 3.66 9.71
CA VAL A 139 0.20 2.52 10.58
C VAL A 139 0.12 1.27 9.72
N GLY A 140 0.96 0.28 9.98
CA GLY A 140 1.00 -0.98 9.23
C GLY A 140 0.70 -2.19 10.10
N TRP A 141 0.08 -3.22 9.50
CA TRP A 141 -0.20 -4.48 10.16
C TRP A 141 -0.07 -5.67 9.21
N GLN A 142 0.27 -6.81 9.80
CA GLN A 142 0.16 -8.13 9.21
C GLN A 142 -0.42 -9.05 10.27
N VAL A 143 -1.55 -9.69 10.00
CA VAL A 143 -2.31 -10.48 10.98
C VAL A 143 -2.65 -11.82 10.37
N GLU A 144 -2.32 -12.89 11.08
CA GLU A 144 -2.69 -14.25 10.71
C GLU A 144 -3.51 -14.90 11.82
N CYS A 145 -4.55 -15.60 11.40
CA CYS A 145 -5.34 -16.46 12.24
C CYS A 145 -5.10 -17.91 11.80
N PRO A 146 -4.19 -18.65 12.45
CA PRO A 146 -3.86 -20.02 12.03
C PRO A 146 -5.05 -20.99 12.10
N ARG A 147 -6.10 -20.65 12.85
CA ARG A 147 -7.31 -21.48 12.99
C ARG A 147 -8.56 -20.62 13.03
N TYR A 148 -9.57 -21.00 12.26
CA TYR A 148 -10.87 -20.31 12.16
C TYR A 148 -10.71 -18.92 11.53
N ASP A 149 -11.42 -17.94 12.06
CA ASP A 149 -11.44 -16.58 11.56
C ASP A 149 -11.26 -15.57 12.71
N ILE A 150 -10.90 -14.32 12.44
CA ILE A 150 -11.01 -13.22 13.41
C ILE A 150 -11.46 -11.97 12.68
N LYS A 151 -12.36 -11.18 13.28
CA LYS A 151 -12.72 -9.88 12.72
C LYS A 151 -11.70 -8.84 13.16
N MET A 152 -11.17 -8.09 12.21
CA MET A 152 -10.14 -7.07 12.42
C MET A 152 -10.62 -5.72 11.88
N TYR A 153 -10.36 -4.64 12.62
CA TYR A 153 -10.60 -3.26 12.17
C TYR A 153 -9.67 -2.28 12.89
N LEU A 154 -9.50 -1.08 12.32
CA LEU A 154 -8.67 -0.02 12.90
C LEU A 154 -9.54 1.11 13.44
N VAL A 155 -9.27 1.54 14.67
CA VAL A 155 -9.99 2.61 15.37
C VAL A 155 -9.02 3.71 15.77
N TYR A 156 -9.34 4.95 15.45
CA TYR A 156 -8.67 6.13 15.97
C TYR A 156 -9.33 6.60 17.26
N ALA A 157 -8.51 6.98 18.24
CA ALA A 157 -8.95 7.61 19.49
C ALA A 157 -8.02 8.75 19.90
N GLU A 158 -8.61 9.92 20.18
CA GLU A 158 -7.93 11.08 20.74
C GLU A 158 -8.91 11.87 21.62
N GLY A 159 -8.62 11.96 22.92
CA GLY A 159 -9.52 12.55 23.91
C GLY A 159 -10.88 11.83 23.94
N THR A 160 -11.96 12.55 23.65
CA THR A 160 -13.34 12.01 23.58
C THR A 160 -13.72 11.49 22.18
N ARG A 161 -12.91 11.76 21.15
CA ARG A 161 -13.22 11.37 19.78
C ARG A 161 -12.76 9.93 19.54
N ARG A 162 -13.67 9.09 19.05
CA ARG A 162 -13.39 7.71 18.65
C ARG A 162 -14.05 7.41 17.31
N GLU A 163 -13.26 6.95 16.35
CA GLU A 163 -13.71 6.77 14.97
C GLU A 163 -13.13 5.50 14.36
N MET A 164 -13.92 4.75 13.58
CA MET A 164 -13.42 3.61 12.83
C MET A 164 -12.83 4.10 11.52
N VAL A 165 -11.52 3.94 11.35
CA VAL A 165 -10.76 4.52 10.22
C VAL A 165 -10.44 3.51 9.12
N ALA A 166 -10.49 2.20 9.42
CA ALA A 166 -10.41 1.14 8.43
C ALA A 166 -11.62 0.21 8.53
N LYS A 167 -12.16 -0.20 7.37
CA LYS A 167 -13.32 -1.11 7.30
C LYS A 167 -13.00 -2.45 7.97
N PRO A 168 -13.99 -3.09 8.62
CA PRO A 168 -13.81 -4.42 9.18
C PRO A 168 -13.52 -5.47 8.10
N VAL A 169 -12.52 -6.30 8.36
CA VAL A 169 -12.11 -7.43 7.52
C VAL A 169 -12.13 -8.70 8.36
N THR A 170 -12.53 -9.82 7.76
CA THR A 170 -12.44 -11.13 8.40
C THR A 170 -11.16 -11.82 7.94
N VAL A 171 -10.22 -12.02 8.85
CA VAL A 171 -8.98 -12.76 8.62
C VAL A 171 -9.27 -14.25 8.81
N SER A 172 -9.27 -15.05 7.75
CA SER A 172 -9.51 -16.51 7.80
C SER A 172 -8.22 -17.30 7.62
N CYS A 173 -8.12 -18.46 8.25
CA CYS A 173 -7.02 -19.41 8.06
C CYS A 173 -6.87 -19.90 6.61
N ASP A 174 -7.89 -19.75 5.77
CA ASP A 174 -7.87 -20.22 4.38
C ASP A 174 -7.01 -19.36 3.45
N PHE A 175 -6.71 -18.11 3.82
CA PHE A 175 -6.10 -17.12 2.94
C PHE A 175 -4.72 -16.62 3.40
N GLY A 176 -4.16 -17.19 4.48
CA GLY A 176 -2.86 -16.82 5.04
C GLY A 176 -2.91 -15.51 5.85
N SER A 177 -1.78 -14.79 5.92
CA SER A 177 -1.70 -13.53 6.66
C SER A 177 -2.29 -12.35 5.89
N GLU A 178 -3.18 -11.61 6.55
CA GLU A 178 -3.79 -10.39 6.06
C GLU A 178 -2.87 -9.19 6.35
N THR A 179 -2.42 -8.52 5.29
CA THR A 179 -1.50 -7.37 5.39
C THR A 179 -2.20 -6.09 4.96
N GLY A 180 -2.01 -5.01 5.70
CA GLY A 180 -2.57 -3.71 5.37
C GLY A 180 -1.79 -2.54 5.96
N CYS A 181 -2.13 -1.34 5.49
CA CYS A 181 -1.61 -0.10 6.04
C CYS A 181 -2.68 1.00 5.99
N TYR A 182 -2.48 2.02 6.82
CA TYR A 182 -3.36 3.18 6.92
C TYR A 182 -2.51 4.46 7.09
N LEU A 183 -2.81 5.50 6.33
CA LEU A 183 -2.17 6.80 6.44
C LEU A 183 -2.80 7.58 7.59
N ALA A 184 -2.06 7.76 8.68
CA ALA A 184 -2.52 8.52 9.83
C ALA A 184 -2.42 10.03 9.56
N GLU A 185 -3.50 10.65 9.10
CA GLU A 185 -3.56 12.09 8.82
C GLU A 185 -3.43 12.96 10.09
N ARG A 186 -3.58 12.38 11.28
CA ARG A 186 -3.62 13.08 12.57
C ARG A 186 -2.74 12.37 13.60
N THR A 187 -2.26 13.13 14.59
CA THR A 187 -1.62 12.57 15.78
C THR A 187 -2.66 11.95 16.69
N GLY A 188 -2.33 10.85 17.35
CA GLY A 188 -3.25 10.22 18.30
C GLY A 188 -2.98 8.73 18.46
N ILE A 189 -3.95 8.02 19.03
CA ILE A 189 -3.83 6.58 19.27
C ILE A 189 -4.67 5.84 18.23
N TYR A 190 -4.00 5.09 17.38
CA TYR A 190 -4.61 4.15 16.44
C TYR A 190 -4.61 2.76 17.07
N SER A 191 -5.75 2.12 17.15
CA SER A 191 -5.93 0.84 17.83
C SER A 191 -6.38 -0.21 16.83
N LEU A 192 -5.52 -1.22 16.58
CA LEU A 192 -5.90 -2.39 15.80
C LEU A 192 -6.71 -3.31 16.71
N VAL A 193 -7.98 -3.53 16.37
CA VAL A 193 -8.90 -4.31 17.18
C VAL A 193 -9.09 -5.70 16.56
N LEU A 194 -8.77 -6.72 17.35
CA LEU A 194 -9.05 -8.12 17.07
C LEU A 194 -10.30 -8.52 17.83
N ASP A 195 -11.39 -8.75 17.11
CA ASP A 195 -12.73 -8.91 17.65
C ASP A 195 -13.18 -10.37 17.54
N ASN A 196 -13.26 -11.04 18.69
CA ASN A 196 -13.79 -12.38 18.83
C ASN A 196 -15.15 -12.41 19.54
N SER A 197 -15.88 -11.28 19.53
CA SER A 197 -17.13 -11.17 20.29
C SER A 197 -18.22 -12.12 19.76
N TYR A 198 -18.10 -12.62 18.54
CA TYR A 198 -19.05 -13.54 17.93
C TYR A 198 -18.81 -15.01 18.27
N SER A 199 -17.62 -15.38 18.78
CA SER A 199 -17.35 -16.76 19.18
C SER A 199 -17.84 -17.02 20.60
N ILE A 200 -18.64 -18.08 20.75
CA ILE A 200 -19.26 -18.43 22.03
C ILE A 200 -18.31 -19.23 22.93
N PHE A 201 -17.58 -20.18 22.37
CA PHE A 201 -16.73 -21.12 23.13
C PHE A 201 -15.27 -21.16 22.71
N ARG A 202 -14.92 -20.52 21.59
CA ARG A 202 -13.59 -20.66 20.97
C ARG A 202 -12.73 -19.44 21.24
N ALA A 203 -11.63 -19.65 21.97
CA ALA A 203 -10.51 -18.71 21.98
C ALA A 203 -9.71 -18.84 20.67
N LYS A 204 -9.06 -17.75 20.27
CA LYS A 204 -8.31 -17.66 19.03
C LYS A 204 -6.88 -17.23 19.33
N GLN A 205 -5.93 -17.92 18.71
CA GLN A 205 -4.51 -17.59 18.76
C GLN A 205 -4.19 -16.84 17.47
N ILE A 206 -3.72 -15.61 17.59
CA ILE A 206 -3.46 -14.73 16.46
C ILE A 206 -1.97 -14.42 16.45
N LEU A 207 -1.33 -14.55 15.29
CA LEU A 207 0.01 -14.02 15.06
C LEU A 207 -0.13 -12.66 14.41
N CYS A 208 0.51 -11.64 14.96
CA CYS A 208 0.42 -10.30 14.40
C CYS A 208 1.75 -9.56 14.48
N LYS A 209 2.00 -8.75 13.45
CA LYS A 209 3.08 -7.78 13.38
C LYS A 209 2.45 -6.43 13.13
N VAL A 210 2.72 -5.47 14.00
CA VAL A 210 2.20 -4.10 13.90
C VAL A 210 3.34 -3.11 14.04
N TYR A 211 3.28 -2.03 13.28
CA TYR A 211 4.34 -1.01 13.27
C TYR A 211 3.80 0.37 12.90
N VAL A 212 4.53 1.39 13.32
CA VAL A 212 4.31 2.78 12.90
C VAL A 212 5.58 3.27 12.21
N THR A 213 5.44 3.76 10.99
CA THR A 213 6.52 4.38 10.23
C THR A 213 6.32 5.89 10.27
N ALA A 214 7.21 6.60 10.97
CA ALA A 214 7.10 8.04 11.17
C ALA A 214 7.35 8.83 9.86
N TYR A 215 6.57 9.88 9.64
CA TYR A 215 6.85 10.87 8.60
C TYR A 215 8.06 11.74 9.00
N THR A 216 9.04 11.95 8.10
CA THR A 216 10.26 12.72 8.40
C THR A 216 10.39 13.99 7.55
N SER A 217 10.68 15.13 8.18
CA SER A 217 10.61 16.48 7.57
C SER A 217 11.62 16.76 6.45
N LYS A 218 12.72 15.97 6.33
CA LYS A 218 13.63 16.04 5.17
C LYS A 218 12.89 15.81 3.84
N ILE A 219 11.74 15.14 3.91
CA ILE A 219 10.86 14.83 2.80
C ILE A 219 10.06 16.06 2.32
N SER A 220 9.82 17.06 3.18
CA SER A 220 9.02 18.26 2.86
C SER A 220 9.70 19.22 1.89
N HIS A 221 11.04 19.33 1.92
CA HIS A 221 11.78 20.16 0.96
C HIS A 221 11.69 19.59 -0.45
N VAL A 222 11.80 18.27 -0.61
CA VAL A 222 11.64 17.59 -1.91
C VAL A 222 10.20 17.77 -2.44
N PHE A 223 9.18 17.63 -1.57
CA PHE A 223 7.79 17.84 -1.98
C PHE A 223 7.47 19.30 -2.33
N LYS A 224 8.05 20.29 -1.62
CA LYS A 224 7.87 21.71 -1.99
C LYS A 224 8.49 22.01 -3.35
N THR A 225 9.68 21.49 -3.66
CA THR A 225 10.30 21.68 -4.98
C THR A 225 9.43 21.07 -6.09
N VAL A 226 8.95 19.83 -5.90
CA VAL A 226 8.11 19.12 -6.90
C VAL A 226 6.73 19.76 -7.08
N LEU A 227 6.15 20.36 -6.05
CA LEU A 227 4.84 21.05 -6.14
C LEU A 227 4.98 22.52 -6.59
N SER A 228 6.09 23.20 -6.32
CA SER A 228 6.31 24.58 -6.78
C SER A 228 6.53 24.66 -8.29
N GLU A 229 7.08 23.62 -8.91
CA GLU A 229 7.22 23.54 -10.37
C GLU A 229 5.87 23.35 -11.08
N ASN A 230 4.86 22.76 -10.41
CA ASN A 230 3.55 22.47 -10.99
C ASN A 230 2.51 23.60 -10.82
N ASN A 231 2.81 24.67 -10.09
CA ASN A 231 1.89 25.82 -9.91
C ASN A 231 2.24 27.05 -10.77
N ASN A 232 3.27 26.93 -11.61
CA ASN A 232 3.62 27.95 -12.61
C ASN A 232 3.57 27.33 -14.02
N SER A 233 2.38 26.97 -14.50
CA SER A 233 2.08 26.74 -15.93
C SER A 233 0.58 26.79 -16.15
#